data_AF-A0ABD0P727-F1
#
_entry.id   AF-A0ABD0P727-F1
#
_cell.length_a   1.000
_cell.length_b   1.000
_cell.length_c   1.000
_cell.angle_alpha   90.00
_cell.angle_beta   90.00
_cell.angle_gamma   90.00
#
_symmetry.space_group_name_H-M   'P 1'
#
loop_
_entity.id
_entity.type
_entity.pdbx_description
1 polymer ?
#
loop_
_entity_poly.entity_id
_entity_poly.type
_entity_poly.pdbx_seq_one_letter_code
_entity_poly.pdbx_strand_id
1 'polypeptide(L)'
;SSEEDDTPSIMSVLQAYQADLLKGLDEGEKVDLEELRRTADLALHAEETARAVRRSMAAMVAAKRHLWLTLSDMKEKDRVFLLDAPLETSDLFGDAVDSVVSRNQEARKQAAAFQRFLPRRSLTPAAAGREQPQPCTGSSYCEVHMLSVATRAPPSRDRDQRHSRPGSSKARPDLR
;
A
#
# COMPACT_ATOMS: atom_id res chain seq x y z
N SER A 1 -23.56 -4.36 -30.66
CA SER A 1 -23.64 -5.80 -30.88
C SER A 1 -22.47 -6.46 -30.21
N SER A 2 -22.69 -6.95 -28.99
CA SER A 2 -21.82 -7.96 -28.39
C SER A 2 -22.71 -9.17 -28.24
N GLU A 3 -22.56 -10.13 -29.15
CA GLU A 3 -22.92 -11.52 -28.88
C GLU A 3 -21.96 -11.97 -27.77
N GLU A 4 -22.36 -11.78 -26.52
CA GLU A 4 -21.68 -12.42 -25.41
C GLU A 4 -22.02 -13.91 -25.47
N ASP A 5 -20.97 -14.74 -25.44
CA ASP A 5 -21.03 -16.18 -25.37
C ASP A 5 -21.99 -16.63 -24.25
N ASP A 6 -23.22 -16.99 -24.61
CA ASP A 6 -24.18 -17.73 -23.79
C ASP A 6 -23.73 -19.20 -23.61
N THR A 7 -22.43 -19.44 -23.45
CA THR A 7 -21.92 -20.75 -23.09
C THR A 7 -22.10 -20.94 -21.58
N PRO A 8 -22.90 -21.93 -21.13
CA PRO A 8 -23.11 -22.14 -19.71
C PRO A 8 -21.79 -22.51 -19.03
N SER A 9 -21.53 -21.89 -17.88
CA SER A 9 -20.38 -22.23 -17.05
C SER A 9 -20.32 -23.73 -16.80
N ILE A 10 -19.13 -24.34 -16.86
CA ILE A 10 -18.96 -25.78 -16.60
C ILE A 10 -19.61 -26.18 -15.27
N MET A 11 -19.55 -25.30 -14.27
CA MET A 11 -20.22 -25.49 -12.97
C MET A 11 -21.74 -25.55 -13.09
N SER A 12 -22.37 -24.68 -13.89
CA SER A 12 -23.83 -24.68 -14.03
C SER A 12 -24.32 -25.91 -14.78
N VAL A 13 -23.55 -26.39 -15.77
CA VAL A 13 -23.86 -27.64 -16.47
C VAL A 13 -23.75 -28.84 -15.52
N LEU A 14 -22.69 -28.93 -14.73
CA LEU A 14 -22.51 -30.01 -13.76
C LEU A 14 -23.57 -29.99 -12.66
N GLN A 15 -23.96 -28.81 -12.18
CA GLN A 15 -25.01 -28.66 -11.17
C GLN A 15 -26.39 -29.04 -11.71
N ALA A 16 -26.72 -28.64 -12.94
CA ALA A 16 -27.97 -29.04 -13.58
C ALA A 16 -28.04 -30.56 -13.74
N TYR A 17 -26.95 -31.17 -14.23
CA TYR A 17 -26.86 -32.61 -14.37
C TYR A 17 -26.95 -33.35 -13.02
N GLN A 18 -26.29 -32.85 -11.98
CA GLN A 18 -26.41 -33.38 -10.63
C GLN A 18 -27.84 -33.28 -10.09
N ALA A 19 -28.53 -32.16 -10.35
CA ALA A 19 -29.93 -31.98 -9.95
C ALA A 19 -30.85 -32.98 -10.66
N ASP A 20 -30.61 -33.26 -11.94
CA ASP A 20 -31.36 -34.26 -12.70
C ASP A 20 -31.13 -35.68 -12.15
N LEU A 21 -29.89 -36.05 -11.82
CA LEU A 21 -29.58 -37.35 -11.19
C LEU A 21 -30.24 -37.49 -9.81
N LEU A 22 -30.23 -36.43 -8.99
CA LEU A 22 -30.87 -36.44 -7.68
C LEU A 22 -32.39 -36.56 -7.78
N LYS A 23 -32.98 -35.92 -8.79
CA LYS A 23 -34.42 -36.01 -9.06
C LYS A 23 -34.82 -37.44 -9.49
N GLY A 24 -34.05 -38.08 -10.36
CA GLY A 24 -34.30 -39.49 -10.73
C GLY A 24 -34.25 -40.42 -9.52
N LEU A 25 -33.33 -40.18 -8.57
CA LEU A 25 -33.24 -40.96 -7.34
C LEU A 25 -34.49 -40.80 -6.45
N ASP A 26 -35.04 -39.59 -6.34
CA ASP A 26 -36.28 -39.30 -5.60
C ASP A 26 -37.50 -39.99 -6.24
N GLU A 27 -37.54 -40.05 -7.57
CA GLU A 27 -38.58 -40.73 -8.35
C GLU A 27 -38.44 -42.27 -8.31
N GLY A 28 -37.42 -42.81 -7.63
CA GLY A 28 -37.17 -44.24 -7.49
C GLY A 28 -36.47 -44.87 -8.70
N GLU A 29 -35.89 -44.05 -9.60
CA GLU A 29 -35.08 -44.51 -10.72
C GLU A 29 -33.76 -45.10 -10.23
N LYS A 30 -33.24 -46.09 -10.97
CA LYS A 30 -31.95 -46.70 -10.67
C LYS A 30 -30.82 -45.77 -11.12
N VAL A 31 -30.45 -44.83 -10.25
CA VAL A 31 -29.35 -43.89 -10.47
C VAL A 31 -28.00 -44.53 -10.20
N ASP A 32 -27.01 -44.25 -11.05
CA ASP A 32 -25.61 -44.65 -10.82
C ASP A 32 -24.94 -43.72 -9.79
N LEU A 33 -24.73 -44.23 -8.58
CA LEU A 33 -24.08 -43.50 -7.50
C LEU A 33 -22.62 -43.14 -7.81
N GLU A 34 -21.94 -43.93 -8.67
CA GLU A 34 -20.57 -43.61 -9.09
C GLU A 34 -20.55 -42.40 -10.03
N GLU A 35 -21.55 -42.27 -10.90
CA GLU A 35 -21.70 -41.11 -11.77
C GLU A 35 -22.02 -39.84 -10.97
N LEU A 36 -22.95 -39.94 -10.02
CA LEU A 36 -23.26 -38.84 -9.08
C LEU A 36 -22.00 -38.39 -8.33
N ARG A 37 -21.21 -39.34 -7.81
CA ARG A 37 -19.95 -39.02 -7.13
C ARG A 37 -18.94 -38.32 -8.05
N ARG A 38 -18.73 -38.84 -9.27
CA ARG A 38 -17.81 -38.24 -10.25
C ARG A 38 -18.21 -36.81 -10.61
N THR A 39 -19.51 -36.55 -10.77
CA THR A 39 -20.01 -35.19 -11.08
C THR A 39 -19.78 -34.21 -9.93
N ALA A 40 -20.01 -34.65 -8.69
CA ALA A 40 -19.76 -33.85 -7.51
C ALA A 40 -18.27 -33.55 -7.33
N ASP A 41 -17.40 -34.55 -7.52
CA ASP A 41 -15.94 -34.39 -7.46
C ASP A 41 -15.46 -33.39 -8.53
N LEU A 42 -15.99 -33.48 -9.75
CA LEU A 42 -15.64 -32.54 -10.83
C LEU A 42 -16.13 -31.11 -10.53
N ALA A 43 -17.34 -30.96 -9.99
CA ALA A 43 -17.87 -29.66 -9.59
C ALA A 43 -17.03 -29.03 -8.45
N LEU A 44 -16.65 -29.81 -7.44
CA LEU A 44 -15.78 -29.34 -6.36
C LEU A 44 -14.41 -28.92 -6.89
N HIS A 45 -13.82 -29.68 -7.81
CA HIS A 45 -12.54 -29.34 -8.41
C HIS A 45 -12.61 -28.04 -9.24
N ALA A 46 -13.66 -27.87 -10.03
CA ALA A 46 -13.90 -26.64 -10.79
C ALA A 46 -14.10 -25.42 -9.85
N GLU A 47 -14.79 -25.59 -8.72
CA GLU A 47 -14.91 -24.52 -7.73
C GLU A 47 -13.57 -24.20 -7.05
N GLU A 48 -12.78 -25.22 -6.71
CA GLU A 48 -11.46 -25.07 -6.10
C GLU A 48 -10.49 -24.32 -7.01
N THR A 49 -10.42 -24.69 -8.29
CA THR A 49 -9.59 -24.02 -9.29
C THR A 49 -10.04 -22.57 -9.50
N ALA A 50 -11.35 -22.31 -9.66
CA ALA A 50 -11.87 -20.96 -9.76
C ALA A 50 -11.57 -20.12 -8.50
N ARG A 51 -11.63 -20.73 -7.31
CA ARG A 51 -11.28 -20.06 -6.05
C ARG A 51 -9.77 -19.77 -5.96
N ALA A 52 -8.91 -20.69 -6.39
CA ALA A 52 -7.47 -20.48 -6.45
C ALA A 52 -7.10 -19.32 -7.39
N VAL A 53 -7.70 -19.28 -8.59
CA VAL A 53 -7.52 -18.18 -9.55
C VAL A 53 -8.02 -16.85 -8.98
N ARG A 54 -9.19 -16.83 -8.35
CA ARG A 54 -9.70 -15.59 -7.71
C ARG A 54 -8.77 -15.10 -6.60
N ARG A 55 -8.20 -15.99 -5.79
CA ARG A 55 -7.22 -15.63 -4.75
C ARG A 55 -5.92 -15.09 -5.33
N SER A 56 -5.39 -15.72 -6.39
CA SER A 56 -4.15 -15.23 -7.03
C SER A 56 -4.36 -13.86 -7.67
N MET A 57 -5.53 -13.62 -8.28
CA MET A 57 -5.90 -12.31 -8.81
C MET A 57 -6.03 -11.26 -7.71
N ALA A 58 -6.72 -11.58 -6.60
CA ALA A 58 -6.83 -10.68 -5.45
C ALA A 58 -5.45 -10.32 -4.87
N ALA A 59 -4.54 -11.30 -4.74
CA ALA A 59 -3.18 -11.07 -4.29
C ALA A 59 -2.39 -10.16 -5.25
N MET A 60 -2.54 -10.35 -6.57
CA MET A 60 -1.92 -9.49 -7.57
C MET A 60 -2.43 -8.04 -7.49
N VAL A 61 -3.74 -7.86 -7.31
CA VAL A 61 -4.36 -6.53 -7.15
C VAL A 61 -3.85 -5.84 -5.89
N ALA A 62 -3.77 -6.57 -4.76
CA ALA A 62 -3.18 -6.05 -3.53
C ALA A 62 -1.72 -5.63 -3.72
N ALA A 63 -0.89 -6.46 -4.37
CA ALA A 63 0.51 -6.12 -4.65
C ALA A 63 0.63 -4.86 -5.53
N LYS A 64 -0.24 -4.73 -6.55
CA LYS A 64 -0.32 -3.51 -7.37
C LYS A 64 -0.69 -2.28 -6.54
N ARG A 65 -1.67 -2.37 -5.63
CA ARG A 65 -2.03 -1.27 -4.71
C ARG A 65 -0.85 -0.83 -3.86
N HIS A 66 -0.16 -1.78 -3.23
CA HIS A 66 1.03 -1.49 -2.43
C HIS A 66 2.13 -0.81 -3.24
N LEU A 67 2.40 -1.30 -4.46
CA LEU A 67 3.42 -0.73 -5.33
C LEU A 67 3.06 0.70 -5.75
N TRP A 68 1.84 0.92 -6.24
CA TRP A 68 1.36 2.23 -6.68
C TRP A 68 1.46 3.27 -5.55
N LEU A 69 1.00 2.93 -4.35
CA LEU A 69 1.06 3.86 -3.23
C LEU A 69 2.49 4.09 -2.71
N THR A 70 3.39 3.12 -2.86
CA THR A 70 4.80 3.27 -2.47
C THR A 70 5.55 4.19 -3.44
N LEU A 71 5.20 4.17 -4.72
CA LEU A 71 5.78 5.05 -5.74
C LEU A 71 5.10 6.42 -5.79
N SER A 72 3.93 6.56 -5.17
CA SER A 72 3.23 7.84 -5.06
C SER A 72 3.92 8.72 -4.02
N ASP A 73 4.15 9.99 -4.32
CA ASP A 73 4.66 10.99 -3.36
C ASP A 73 3.53 11.41 -2.39
N MET A 74 3.12 10.45 -1.57
CA MET A 74 2.01 10.58 -0.62
C MET A 74 2.52 10.47 0.81
N LYS A 75 1.80 11.12 1.73
CA LYS A 75 2.12 11.02 3.15
C LYS A 75 1.75 9.62 3.66
N GLU A 76 2.57 9.07 4.55
CA GLU A 76 2.38 7.72 5.11
C GLU A 76 0.97 7.50 5.65
N LYS A 77 0.41 8.47 6.37
CA LYS A 77 -0.96 8.40 6.91
C LYS A 77 -2.03 8.18 5.84
N ASP A 78 -1.87 8.80 4.67
CA ASP A 78 -2.84 8.73 3.58
C ASP A 78 -2.63 7.42 2.80
N ARG A 79 -1.38 6.93 2.72
CA ARG A 79 -1.05 5.61 2.18
C ARG A 79 -1.68 4.48 3.00
N VAL A 80 -1.49 4.48 4.32
CA VAL A 80 -2.06 3.45 5.21
C VAL A 80 -3.58 3.45 5.11
N PHE A 81 -4.21 4.63 5.14
CA PHE A 81 -5.66 4.76 4.97
C PHE A 81 -6.17 4.14 3.66
N LEU A 82 -5.45 4.32 2.55
CA LEU A 82 -5.81 3.73 1.25
C LEU A 82 -5.51 2.24 1.15
N LEU A 83 -4.58 1.71 1.95
CA LEU A 83 -4.33 0.26 2.01
C LEU A 83 -5.39 -0.47 2.82
N ASP A 84 -5.92 0.17 3.86
CA ASP A 84 -6.97 -0.39 4.72
C ASP A 84 -8.36 -0.36 4.06
N ALA A 85 -8.51 0.41 2.97
CA ALA A 85 -9.78 0.51 2.25
C ALA A 85 -10.12 -0.81 1.51
N PRO A 86 -11.38 -1.29 1.59
CA PRO A 86 -11.80 -2.50 0.90
C PRO A 86 -11.61 -2.40 -0.62
N LEU A 87 -11.48 -3.57 -1.28
CA LEU A 87 -11.43 -3.64 -2.74
C LEU A 87 -12.86 -3.54 -3.30
N GLU A 88 -13.14 -2.47 -4.03
CA GLU A 88 -14.34 -2.34 -4.83
C GLU A 88 -14.15 -3.04 -6.19
N THR A 89 -15.23 -3.55 -6.79
CA THR A 89 -15.13 -4.26 -8.09
C THR A 89 -14.94 -3.31 -9.27
N SER A 90 -15.35 -2.05 -9.11
CA SER A 90 -15.27 -0.98 -10.12
C SER A 90 -13.98 -0.16 -10.04
N ASP A 91 -13.41 0.00 -8.85
CA ASP A 91 -12.24 0.84 -8.62
C ASP A 91 -11.27 0.26 -7.60
N LEU A 92 -9.98 0.59 -7.75
CA LEU A 92 -8.86 0.01 -7.02
C LEU A 92 -8.83 0.44 -5.54
N PHE A 93 -9.32 1.65 -5.24
CA PHE A 93 -9.32 2.24 -3.90
C PHE A 93 -10.71 2.66 -3.41
N GLY A 94 -11.72 2.62 -4.28
CA GLY A 94 -13.07 3.08 -3.99
C GLY A 94 -13.12 4.54 -3.53
N ASP A 95 -14.18 4.89 -2.81
CA ASP A 95 -14.44 6.26 -2.33
C ASP A 95 -13.35 6.81 -1.37
N ALA A 96 -12.46 5.95 -0.86
CA ALA A 96 -11.37 6.36 0.02
C ALA A 96 -10.39 7.31 -0.70
N VAL A 97 -10.24 7.17 -2.02
CA VAL A 97 -9.37 8.05 -2.81
C VAL A 97 -9.87 9.50 -2.80
N ASP A 98 -11.18 9.71 -2.86
CA ASP A 98 -11.80 11.04 -2.89
C ASP A 98 -11.55 11.81 -1.60
N SER A 99 -11.56 11.12 -0.46
CA SER A 99 -11.22 11.70 0.85
C SER A 99 -9.77 12.21 0.88
N VAL A 100 -8.83 11.43 0.34
CA VAL A 100 -7.42 11.81 0.28
C VAL A 100 -7.20 12.96 -0.70
N VAL A 101 -7.85 12.91 -1.87
CA VAL A 101 -7.79 13.96 -2.89
C VAL A 101 -8.33 15.27 -2.33
N SER A 102 -9.50 15.25 -1.68
CA SER A 102 -10.11 16.44 -1.06
C SER A 102 -9.19 17.09 -0.03
N ARG A 103 -8.62 16.27 0.88
CA ARG A 103 -7.67 16.73 1.90
C ARG A 103 -6.39 17.29 1.30
N ASN A 104 -5.89 16.67 0.23
CA ASN A 104 -4.71 17.14 -0.48
C ASN A 104 -4.98 18.48 -1.16
N GLN A 105 -6.14 18.63 -1.82
CA GLN A 105 -6.55 19.91 -2.41
C GLN A 105 -6.64 21.01 -1.37
N GLU A 106 -7.23 20.73 -0.20
CA GLU A 106 -7.29 21.71 0.89
C GLU A 106 -5.89 22.07 1.38
N ALA A 107 -5.02 21.08 1.61
CA ALA A 107 -3.63 21.34 1.98
C ALA A 107 -2.88 22.18 0.94
N ARG A 108 -3.14 21.97 -0.36
CA ARG A 108 -2.57 22.77 -1.45
C ARG A 108 -3.10 24.20 -1.45
N LYS A 109 -4.40 24.40 -1.20
CA LYS A 109 -4.99 25.75 -1.05
C LYS A 109 -4.37 26.49 0.13
N GLN A 110 -4.23 25.82 1.27
CA GLN A 110 -3.57 26.38 2.46
C GLN A 110 -2.11 26.73 2.17
N ALA A 111 -1.35 25.82 1.56
CA ALA A 111 0.05 26.09 1.20
C ALA A 111 0.18 27.27 0.23
N ALA A 112 -0.71 27.38 -0.77
CA ALA A 112 -0.74 28.50 -1.69
C ALA A 112 -1.11 29.83 -0.99
N ALA A 113 -2.02 29.79 -0.01
CA ALA A 113 -2.33 30.95 0.83
C ALA A 113 -1.11 31.37 1.67
N PHE A 114 -0.42 30.42 2.33
CA PHE A 114 0.80 30.71 3.08
C PHE A 114 1.92 31.28 2.20
N GLN A 115 2.08 30.81 0.97
CA GLN A 115 3.06 31.37 0.02
C GLN A 115 2.78 32.82 -0.36
N ARG A 116 1.55 33.33 -0.22
CA ARG A 116 1.25 34.76 -0.42
C ARG A 116 1.81 35.62 0.72
N PHE A 117 1.98 35.06 1.91
CA PHE A 117 2.47 35.77 3.09
C PHE A 117 3.99 35.66 3.27
N LEU A 118 4.64 34.71 2.60
CA LEU A 118 6.10 34.65 2.58
C LEU A 118 6.65 35.69 1.59
N PRO A 119 7.65 36.51 1.98
CA PRO A 119 8.32 37.40 1.05
C PRO A 119 8.89 36.57 -0.10
N ARG A 120 8.27 36.66 -1.27
CA ARG A 120 8.82 36.06 -2.47
C ARG A 120 10.18 36.71 -2.67
N ARG A 121 11.26 35.93 -2.53
CA ARG A 121 12.58 36.33 -3.02
C ARG A 121 12.40 36.60 -4.51
N SER A 122 12.20 37.85 -4.86
CA SER A 122 12.13 38.32 -6.23
C SER A 122 13.51 38.05 -6.81
N LEU A 123 13.66 36.94 -7.54
CA LEU A 123 14.61 36.91 -8.62
C LEU A 123 14.04 37.87 -9.66
N THR A 124 14.45 39.13 -9.52
CA THR A 124 14.20 40.19 -10.48
C THR A 124 14.53 39.64 -11.85
N PRO A 125 13.64 39.72 -12.86
CA PRO A 125 14.03 39.51 -14.24
C PRO A 125 15.07 40.59 -14.52
N ALA A 126 16.34 40.19 -14.56
CA ALA A 126 17.42 41.08 -14.93
C ALA A 126 17.08 41.60 -16.33
N ALA A 127 16.72 42.88 -16.38
CA ALA A 127 16.53 43.60 -17.63
C ALA A 127 17.77 43.35 -18.50
N ALA A 128 17.53 42.88 -19.71
CA ALA A 128 18.55 42.73 -20.72
C ALA A 128 19.33 44.04 -20.87
N GLY A 129 20.66 43.97 -20.76
CA GLY A 129 21.56 45.04 -21.18
C GLY A 129 22.36 45.69 -20.05
N ARG A 130 23.40 45.01 -19.58
CA ARG A 130 24.81 45.43 -19.78
C ARG A 130 25.76 44.44 -19.12
N GLU A 131 26.85 44.18 -19.82
CA GLU A 131 27.90 43.21 -19.53
C GLU A 131 28.46 43.31 -18.10
N GLN A 132 28.49 42.19 -17.36
CA GLN A 132 29.54 41.92 -16.35
C GLN A 132 29.60 40.41 -16.02
N PRO A 133 30.79 39.80 -15.76
CA PRO A 133 31.01 38.36 -15.89
C PRO A 133 30.41 37.50 -14.76
N GLN A 134 29.93 36.31 -15.10
CA GLN A 134 29.63 35.18 -14.21
C GLN A 134 30.92 34.43 -13.76
N PRO A 135 30.89 33.43 -12.85
CA PRO A 135 30.17 33.31 -11.57
C PRO A 135 31.07 32.69 -10.47
N CYS A 136 31.07 33.18 -9.22
CA CYS A 136 31.73 32.45 -8.11
C CYS A 136 30.82 32.32 -6.89
N THR A 137 30.25 31.11 -6.79
CA THR A 137 30.09 30.29 -5.57
C THR A 137 29.74 31.01 -4.26
N GLY A 138 28.55 30.69 -3.73
CA GLY A 138 28.15 30.92 -2.33
C GLY A 138 28.96 30.10 -1.32
N SER A 139 30.29 30.02 -1.50
CA SER A 139 31.26 29.32 -0.66
C SER A 139 31.61 30.13 0.59
N SER A 140 31.61 31.47 0.50
CA SER A 140 32.14 32.30 1.60
C SER A 140 31.32 32.23 2.89
N TYR A 141 30.00 32.07 2.80
CA TYR A 141 29.16 31.96 3.99
C TYR A 141 29.31 30.60 4.69
N CYS A 142 29.43 29.52 3.92
CA CYS A 142 29.67 28.18 4.46
C CYS A 142 31.08 28.05 5.04
N GLU A 143 32.10 28.63 4.41
CA GLU A 143 33.49 28.57 4.90
C GLU A 143 33.67 29.31 6.22
N VAL A 144 33.08 30.51 6.37
CA VAL A 144 33.16 31.27 7.63
C VAL A 144 32.44 30.53 8.76
N HIS A 145 31.31 29.88 8.46
CA HIS A 145 30.58 29.07 9.44
C HIS A 145 31.37 27.81 9.86
N MET A 146 31.96 27.09 8.90
CA MET A 146 32.76 25.89 9.16
C MET A 146 34.01 26.19 9.98
N LEU A 147 34.70 27.31 9.69
CA LEU A 147 35.89 27.74 10.46
C LEU A 147 35.53 28.13 11.90
N SER A 148 34.34 28.71 12.13
CA SER A 148 33.84 29.04 13.46
C SER A 148 33.48 27.79 14.28
N VAL A 149 33.01 26.72 13.64
CA VAL A 149 32.74 25.43 14.29
C VAL A 149 34.04 24.66 14.55
N ALA A 150 35.03 24.74 13.65
CA ALA A 150 36.32 24.06 13.78
C ALA A 150 37.23 24.63 14.89
N THR A 151 37.03 25.89 15.29
CA THR A 151 37.79 26.53 16.40
C THR A 151 37.17 26.29 17.77
N ARG A 152 35.98 25.68 17.87
CA ARG A 152 35.39 25.29 19.15
C ARG A 152 36.04 23.99 19.63
N ALA A 153 36.69 24.05 20.80
CA ALA A 153 37.10 22.84 21.50
C ALA A 153 35.86 21.95 21.75
N PRO A 154 35.92 20.64 21.47
CA PRO A 154 34.82 19.74 21.76
C PRO A 154 34.51 19.80 23.27
N PRO A 155 33.22 19.79 23.68
CA PRO A 155 32.89 19.70 25.10
C PRO A 155 33.53 18.43 25.67
N SER A 156 34.23 18.54 26.80
CA SER A 156 34.86 17.38 27.42
C SER A 156 33.79 16.32 27.72
N ARG A 157 34.02 15.11 27.20
CA ARG A 157 33.25 13.94 27.57
C ARG A 157 33.72 13.47 28.93
N ASP A 158 33.19 14.06 29.99
CA ASP A 158 33.24 13.46 31.32
C ASP A 158 31.87 12.84 31.63
N ARG A 159 31.60 11.70 30.99
CA ARG A 159 30.41 10.88 31.28
C ARG A 159 30.69 9.38 31.25
N ASP A 160 31.95 8.99 31.39
CA ASP A 160 32.38 7.60 31.52
C ASP A 160 32.98 7.33 32.91
N GLN A 161 32.31 7.78 33.97
CA GLN A 161 32.59 7.33 35.35
C GLN A 161 31.31 7.33 36.19
N ARG A 162 30.38 6.45 35.86
CA ARG A 162 29.45 5.88 36.84
C ARG A 162 28.74 4.69 36.21
N HIS A 163 29.21 3.50 36.60
CA HIS A 163 28.47 2.24 36.81
C HIS A 163 29.26 1.04 36.30
N SER A 164 30.41 0.80 36.94
CA SER A 164 31.08 -0.49 36.92
C SER A 164 30.70 -1.30 38.16
N ARG A 165 29.92 -2.37 37.92
CA ARG A 165 29.85 -3.68 38.63
C ARG A 165 29.23 -3.76 40.05
N PRO A 166 28.88 -4.97 40.56
CA PRO A 166 28.92 -6.32 39.99
C PRO A 166 27.58 -7.08 40.02
N GLY A 167 27.54 -8.25 39.37
CA GLY A 167 26.37 -9.14 39.32
C GLY A 167 26.00 -9.77 40.67
N SER A 168 24.73 -10.17 40.76
CA SER A 168 24.21 -11.05 41.80
C SER A 168 23.32 -12.10 41.13
N SER A 169 23.69 -13.36 41.36
CA SER A 169 22.97 -14.55 40.94
C SER A 169 21.94 -14.95 42.00
N LYS A 170 20.84 -15.54 41.51
CA LYS A 170 20.04 -16.61 42.14
C LYS A 170 19.09 -16.23 43.29
N ALA A 171 17.78 -16.38 43.06
CA ALA A 171 16.94 -17.42 43.67
C ALA A 171 15.46 -17.23 43.30
N ARG A 172 14.82 -18.32 42.81
CA ARG A 172 13.37 -18.47 42.77
C ARG A 172 12.88 -18.91 44.16
N PRO A 173 11.80 -18.36 44.73
CA PRO A 173 11.11 -18.99 45.83
C PRO A 173 10.01 -19.90 45.30
N ASP A 174 10.06 -21.14 45.77
CA ASP A 174 9.02 -22.16 45.70
C ASP A 174 7.95 -21.83 46.76
N LEU A 175 6.67 -21.91 46.40
CA LEU A 175 5.53 -21.78 47.32
C LEU A 175 4.47 -22.80 46.95
N ARG A 176 4.44 -23.87 47.74
CA ARG A 176 3.32 -24.70 48.21
C ARG A 176 2.06 -24.80 47.36
#